data_AF-A0A1C6UX17-F1
#
_entry.id   AF-A0A1C6UX17-F1
#
_cell.length_a   1.000
_cell.length_b   1.000
_cell.length_c   1.000
_cell.angle_alpha   90.00
_cell.angle_beta   90.00
_cell.angle_gamma   90.00
#
_symmetry.space_group_name_H-M   'P 1'
#
loop_
_entity.id
_entity.type
_entity.pdbx_description
1 polymer ?
#
loop_
_entity_poly.entity_id
_entity_poly.type
_entity_poly.pdbx_seq_one_letter_code
_entity_poly.pdbx_strand_id
1 'polypeptide(L)'
;MQRDRRNVRLSLASLDVLGSDSELRAQVEHAMREAESRPMPDAFAGHDRTGTITVRVNAAGQVEDVSIGRDWRTHLGLDGAAQALFAAYMAAVQATLEAVALQALQRDRSASPPAAQADADEVDEHLWLRHTWRTLHEIDADLERLTHAQPPQAEETISSPQGSLTLHVRGGSVTAITGDVARLARLDASQLRYEAIDVLRAFDLAHPRNGEAPA
;
A
#
# COMPACT_ATOMS: atom_id res chain seq x y z
N MET A 1 11.73 61.12 28.09
CA MET A 1 11.48 60.35 26.85
C MET A 1 12.30 59.06 26.92
N GLN A 2 11.67 57.89 27.11
CA GLN A 2 12.22 56.60 26.69
C GLN A 2 11.11 55.55 26.69
N ARG A 3 11.06 54.80 25.59
CA ARG A 3 10.03 53.84 25.18
C ARG A 3 10.24 52.48 25.84
N ASP A 4 9.12 51.84 26.16
CA ASP A 4 8.73 50.51 25.71
C ASP A 4 9.67 49.32 26.00
N ARG A 5 9.23 48.44 26.90
CA ARG A 5 9.35 46.99 26.76
C ARG A 5 8.25 46.34 27.58
N ARG A 6 7.05 46.34 27.01
CA ARG A 6 6.00 45.38 27.39
C ARG A 6 6.62 43.98 27.27
N ASN A 7 6.88 43.36 28.40
CA ASN A 7 7.08 41.92 28.49
C ASN A 7 5.77 41.27 28.04
N VAL A 8 5.64 41.04 26.73
CA VAL A 8 4.70 40.06 26.19
C VAL A 8 5.27 38.70 26.62
N ARG A 9 5.04 38.35 27.88
CA ARG A 9 4.93 36.95 28.25
C ARG A 9 3.75 36.44 27.45
N LEU A 10 4.04 35.83 26.31
CA LEU A 10 3.17 34.86 25.68
C LEU A 10 2.88 33.82 26.77
N SER A 11 1.82 34.07 27.52
CA SER A 11 1.16 33.07 28.33
C SER A 11 0.67 32.05 27.31
N LEU A 12 1.51 31.06 27.03
CA LEU A 12 1.07 29.78 26.52
C LEU A 12 -0.09 29.39 27.44
N ALA A 13 -1.31 29.47 26.91
CA ALA A 13 -2.47 28.88 27.56
C ALA A 13 -2.03 27.49 28.00
N SER A 14 -2.07 27.27 29.31
CA SER A 14 -1.49 26.10 29.93
C SER A 14 -2.08 24.87 29.26
N LEU A 15 -1.18 23.94 28.92
CA LEU A 15 -1.51 22.60 28.44
C LEU A 15 -2.12 21.76 29.57
N ASP A 16 -2.86 22.35 30.51
CA ASP A 16 -3.59 21.65 31.58
C ASP A 16 -4.67 20.73 31.03
N VAL A 17 -5.02 20.88 29.74
CA VAL A 17 -5.94 19.99 29.02
C VAL A 17 -5.31 18.62 28.69
N LEU A 18 -3.98 18.51 28.74
CA LEU A 18 -3.26 17.29 28.37
C LEU A 18 -2.84 16.42 29.58
N GLY A 19 -3.20 16.82 30.80
CA GLY A 19 -2.71 16.16 32.02
C GLY A 19 -1.22 16.42 32.27
N SER A 20 -0.68 15.80 33.32
CA SER A 20 0.75 15.86 33.64
C SER A 20 1.61 15.14 32.59
N ASP A 21 2.87 15.56 32.43
CA ASP A 21 3.84 14.91 31.53
C ASP A 21 3.97 13.39 31.81
N SER A 22 3.81 12.98 33.07
CA SER A 22 3.74 11.58 33.47
C SER A 22 2.50 10.85 32.98
N GLU A 23 1.33 11.49 32.99
CA GLU A 23 0.08 10.91 32.48
C GLU A 23 0.10 10.82 30.96
N LEU A 24 0.70 11.80 30.28
CA LEU A 24 0.89 11.78 28.84
C LEU A 24 1.83 10.65 28.42
N ARG A 25 2.97 10.48 29.12
CA ARG A 25 3.89 9.34 28.88
C ARG A 25 3.20 8.01 29.14
N ALA A 26 2.43 7.89 30.22
CA ALA A 26 1.70 6.67 30.52
C ALA A 26 0.64 6.34 29.45
N GLN A 27 -0.08 7.34 28.93
CA GLN A 27 -1.02 7.16 27.82
C GLN A 27 -0.33 6.78 26.51
N VAL A 28 0.81 7.41 26.19
CA VAL A 28 1.59 7.07 25.00
C VAL A 28 2.13 5.64 25.12
N GLU A 29 2.69 5.25 26.27
CA GLU A 29 3.14 3.88 26.50
C GLU A 29 2.01 2.86 26.45
N HIS A 30 0.82 3.21 26.97
CA HIS A 30 -0.36 2.36 26.90
C HIS A 30 -0.83 2.19 25.46
N ALA A 31 -0.95 3.28 24.71
CA ALA A 31 -1.34 3.27 23.30
C ALA A 31 -0.32 2.52 22.43
N MET A 32 0.98 2.65 22.74
CA MET A 32 2.03 1.88 22.08
C MET A 32 1.92 0.39 22.39
N ARG A 33 1.72 0.00 23.66
CA ARG A 33 1.50 -1.40 24.03
C ARG A 33 0.25 -1.98 23.38
N GLU A 34 -0.85 -1.22 23.31
CA GLU A 34 -2.07 -1.66 22.62
C GLU A 34 -1.87 -1.83 21.10
N ALA A 35 -1.11 -0.93 20.48
CA ALA A 35 -0.77 -1.01 19.05
C ALA A 35 0.18 -2.17 18.75
N GLU A 36 1.19 -2.40 19.60
CA GLU A 36 2.12 -3.54 19.50
C GLU A 36 1.43 -4.89 19.74
N SER A 37 0.35 -4.90 20.54
CA SER A 37 -0.41 -6.11 20.87
C SER A 37 -1.43 -6.50 19.81
N ARG A 38 -1.69 -5.67 18.79
CA ARG A 38 -2.70 -5.96 17.78
C ARG A 38 -2.11 -6.89 16.72
N PRO A 39 -2.55 -8.16 16.64
CA PRO A 39 -2.07 -9.06 15.59
C PRO A 39 -2.45 -8.48 14.21
N MET A 40 -1.53 -8.65 13.26
CA MET A 40 -1.75 -8.27 11.87
C MET A 40 -2.97 -9.05 11.35
N PRO A 41 -3.88 -8.42 10.60
CA PRO A 41 -4.99 -9.14 10.01
C PRO A 41 -4.45 -10.20 9.05
N ASP A 42 -5.04 -11.41 9.08
CA ASP A 42 -4.66 -12.51 8.19
C ASP A 42 -4.95 -12.20 6.71
N ALA A 43 -5.89 -11.28 6.46
CA ALA A 43 -6.31 -10.85 5.14
C ALA A 43 -6.58 -9.34 5.05
N PHE A 44 -6.29 -8.78 3.88
CA PHE A 44 -6.49 -7.39 3.51
C PHE A 44 -7.55 -7.29 2.44
N ALA A 45 -8.45 -6.33 2.57
CA ALA A 45 -9.53 -6.11 1.62
C ALA A 45 -9.31 -4.80 0.86
N GLY A 46 -9.54 -4.84 -0.45
CA GLY A 46 -9.63 -3.67 -1.30
C GLY A 46 -10.98 -3.64 -2.00
N HIS A 47 -11.50 -2.44 -2.22
CA HIS A 47 -12.79 -2.23 -2.87
C HIS A 47 -12.65 -1.29 -4.05
N ASP A 48 -13.53 -1.44 -5.04
CA ASP A 48 -13.63 -0.46 -6.10
C ASP A 48 -14.26 0.86 -5.57
N ARG A 49 -14.29 1.90 -6.40
CA ARG A 49 -14.82 3.22 -6.00
C ARG A 49 -16.29 3.18 -5.54
N THR A 50 -17.08 2.27 -6.10
CA THR A 50 -18.50 2.13 -5.77
C THR A 50 -18.75 1.17 -4.61
N GLY A 51 -17.75 0.39 -4.20
CA GLY A 51 -17.89 -0.67 -3.21
C GLY A 51 -18.67 -1.90 -3.70
N THR A 52 -18.92 -1.99 -5.01
CA THR A 52 -19.65 -3.11 -5.61
C THR A 52 -18.78 -4.37 -5.69
N ILE A 53 -17.48 -4.22 -5.93
CA ILE A 53 -16.51 -5.31 -5.96
C ILE A 53 -15.55 -5.13 -4.79
N THR A 54 -15.36 -6.20 -4.03
CA THR A 54 -14.35 -6.29 -2.97
C THR A 54 -13.45 -7.49 -3.25
N VAL A 55 -12.14 -7.31 -3.18
CA VAL A 55 -11.14 -8.37 -3.30
C VAL A 55 -10.43 -8.50 -1.97
N ARG A 56 -10.29 -9.74 -1.49
CA ARG A 56 -9.52 -10.07 -0.30
C ARG A 56 -8.28 -10.85 -0.66
N VAL A 57 -7.16 -10.40 -0.13
CA VAL A 57 -5.85 -11.05 -0.29
C VAL A 57 -5.29 -11.41 1.07
N ASN A 58 -4.55 -12.51 1.17
CA ASN A 58 -3.85 -12.87 2.40
C ASN A 58 -2.58 -12.03 2.60
N ALA A 59 -1.84 -12.27 3.68
CA ALA A 59 -0.56 -11.61 3.95
C ALA A 59 0.53 -11.86 2.88
N ALA A 60 0.46 -12.98 2.15
CA ALA A 60 1.31 -13.25 0.98
C ALA A 60 0.82 -12.53 -0.30
N GLY A 61 -0.33 -11.84 -0.21
CA GLY A 61 -0.97 -11.13 -1.30
C GLY A 61 -1.68 -12.03 -2.32
N GLN A 62 -1.92 -13.31 -1.99
CA GLN A 62 -2.71 -14.23 -2.80
C GLN A 62 -4.21 -13.99 -2.58
N VAL A 63 -5.01 -14.16 -3.63
CA VAL A 63 -6.45 -13.90 -3.57
C VAL A 63 -7.21 -15.02 -2.86
N GLU A 64 -7.83 -14.67 -1.72
CA GLU A 64 -8.66 -15.59 -0.94
C GLU A 64 -10.11 -15.59 -1.41
N ASP A 65 -10.67 -14.40 -1.61
CA ASP A 65 -12.08 -14.21 -1.97
C ASP A 65 -12.30 -12.96 -2.83
N VAL A 66 -13.35 -13.01 -3.63
CA VAL A 66 -13.91 -11.87 -4.35
C VAL A 66 -15.40 -11.81 -4.05
N SER A 67 -15.88 -10.64 -3.67
CA SER A 67 -17.28 -10.37 -3.43
C SER A 67 -17.80 -9.39 -4.49
N ILE A 68 -18.95 -9.70 -5.08
CA ILE A 68 -19.59 -8.90 -6.13
C ILE A 68 -21.03 -8.60 -5.75
N GLY A 69 -21.39 -7.33 -5.70
CA GLY A 69 -22.76 -6.87 -5.46
C GLY A 69 -23.72 -7.39 -6.52
N ARG A 70 -24.93 -7.81 -6.12
CA ARG A 70 -25.94 -8.34 -7.04
C ARG A 70 -26.31 -7.36 -8.15
N ASP A 71 -26.31 -6.07 -7.82
CA ASP A 71 -26.67 -4.98 -8.72
C ASP A 71 -25.46 -4.36 -9.43
N TRP A 72 -24.37 -5.12 -9.62
CA TRP A 72 -23.13 -4.63 -10.21
C TRP A 72 -23.32 -3.98 -11.58
N ARG A 73 -24.22 -4.51 -12.41
CA ARG A 73 -24.50 -3.96 -13.74
C ARG A 73 -25.02 -2.52 -13.65
N THR A 74 -25.83 -2.23 -12.65
CA THR A 74 -26.42 -0.91 -12.46
C THR A 74 -25.38 0.11 -11.99
N HIS A 75 -24.45 -0.32 -11.14
CA HIS A 75 -23.46 0.56 -10.52
C HIS A 75 -22.19 0.75 -11.37
N LEU A 76 -21.77 -0.31 -12.07
CA LEU A 76 -20.51 -0.34 -12.83
C LEU A 76 -20.72 -0.28 -14.34
N GLY A 77 -21.89 -0.68 -14.83
CA GLY A 77 -22.08 -1.00 -16.24
C GLY A 77 -21.36 -2.29 -16.64
N LEU A 78 -21.59 -2.75 -17.88
CA LEU A 78 -20.94 -3.95 -18.42
C LEU A 78 -19.44 -3.72 -18.67
N ASP A 79 -19.09 -2.53 -19.16
CA ASP A 79 -17.70 -2.18 -19.49
C ASP A 79 -16.85 -1.88 -18.24
N GLY A 80 -17.49 -1.43 -17.15
CA GLY A 80 -16.81 -1.02 -15.93
C GLY A 80 -16.47 -2.15 -14.97
N ALA A 81 -17.04 -3.35 -15.14
CA ALA A 81 -16.84 -4.46 -14.21
C ALA A 81 -15.37 -4.93 -14.12
N ALA A 82 -14.71 -5.07 -15.27
CA ALA A 82 -13.30 -5.47 -15.32
C ALA A 82 -12.38 -4.41 -14.69
N GLN A 83 -12.63 -3.13 -14.98
CA GLN A 83 -11.88 -2.01 -14.40
C GLN A 83 -12.10 -1.90 -12.88
N ALA A 84 -13.33 -2.12 -12.40
CA ALA A 84 -13.65 -2.12 -10.99
C ALA A 84 -12.97 -3.29 -10.25
N LEU A 85 -12.93 -4.47 -10.86
CA LEU A 85 -12.19 -5.60 -10.33
C LEU A 85 -10.69 -5.30 -10.21
N PHE A 86 -10.10 -4.70 -11.24
CA PHE A 86 -8.70 -4.28 -11.20
C PHE A 86 -8.44 -3.25 -10.07
N ALA A 87 -9.31 -2.25 -9.94
CA ALA A 87 -9.20 -1.24 -8.89
C ALA A 87 -9.29 -1.86 -7.49
N ALA A 88 -10.25 -2.77 -7.27
CA ALA A 88 -10.42 -3.46 -5.99
C ALA A 88 -9.20 -4.34 -5.66
N TYR A 89 -8.66 -5.06 -6.64
CA TYR A 89 -7.45 -5.86 -6.46
C TYR A 89 -6.24 -4.99 -6.11
N MET A 90 -6.00 -3.90 -6.84
CA MET A 90 -4.90 -2.99 -6.56
C MET A 90 -5.01 -2.36 -5.17
N ALA A 91 -6.22 -1.98 -4.74
CA ALA A 91 -6.46 -1.49 -3.39
C ALA A 91 -6.14 -2.55 -2.32
N ALA A 92 -6.44 -3.82 -2.58
CA ALA A 92 -6.16 -4.91 -1.65
C ALA A 92 -4.64 -5.14 -1.52
N VAL A 93 -3.93 -5.16 -2.66
CA VAL A 93 -2.46 -5.27 -2.70
C VAL A 93 -1.79 -4.08 -2.00
N GLN A 94 -2.28 -2.87 -2.24
CA GLN A 94 -1.78 -1.68 -1.58
C GLN A 94 -1.96 -1.76 -0.05
N ALA A 95 -3.14 -2.21 0.42
CA ALA A 95 -3.38 -2.38 1.86
C ALA A 95 -2.41 -3.40 2.49
N THR A 96 -2.07 -4.48 1.78
CA THR A 96 -1.04 -5.43 2.24
C THR A 96 0.35 -4.77 2.33
N LEU A 97 0.75 -4.00 1.31
CA LEU A 97 2.05 -3.31 1.29
C LEU A 97 2.15 -2.26 2.40
N GLU A 98 1.10 -1.48 2.64
CA GLU A 98 1.03 -0.50 3.71
C GLU A 98 1.19 -1.17 5.08
N ALA A 99 0.53 -2.32 5.29
CA ALA A 99 0.64 -3.08 6.52
C ALA A 99 2.06 -3.64 6.75
N VAL A 100 2.70 -4.17 5.71
CA VAL A 100 4.10 -4.64 5.77
C VAL A 100 5.06 -3.50 6.07
N ALA A 101 4.88 -2.34 5.41
CA ALA A 101 5.71 -1.16 5.63
C ALA A 101 5.58 -0.62 7.07
N LEU A 102 4.35 -0.54 7.58
CA LEU A 102 4.08 -0.17 8.98
C LEU A 102 4.77 -1.12 9.96
N GLN A 103 4.75 -2.42 9.69
CA GLN A 103 5.41 -3.40 10.54
C GLN A 103 6.95 -3.27 10.52
N ALA A 104 7.54 -3.00 9.35
CA ALA A 104 8.97 -2.75 9.24
C ALA A 104 9.38 -1.51 10.06
N LEU A 105 8.61 -0.42 9.95
CA LEU A 105 8.85 0.81 10.73
C LEU A 105 8.74 0.59 12.25
N GLN A 106 7.81 -0.26 12.70
CA GLN A 106 7.69 -0.60 14.12
C GLN A 106 8.92 -1.38 14.61
N ARG A 107 9.41 -2.37 13.83
CA ARG A 107 10.62 -3.13 14.18
C ARG A 107 11.87 -2.24 14.27
N ASP A 108 12.05 -1.32 13.33
CA ASP A 108 13.21 -0.42 13.32
C ASP A 108 13.21 0.56 14.51
N ARG A 109 12.02 0.98 14.97
CA ARG A 109 11.88 1.80 16.18
C ARG A 109 12.21 1.02 17.45
N SER A 110 11.80 -0.24 17.56
CA SER A 110 12.13 -1.09 18.71
C SER A 110 13.62 -1.50 18.75
N ALA A 111 14.32 -1.47 17.61
CA ALA A 111 15.73 -1.82 17.49
C ALA A 111 16.70 -0.63 17.65
N SER A 112 16.20 0.61 17.72
CA SER A 112 17.05 1.79 17.87
C SER A 112 17.52 1.95 19.33
N PRO A 113 18.84 1.91 19.62
CA PRO A 113 19.35 2.35 20.91
C PRO A 113 19.05 3.84 21.11
N PRO A 114 18.95 4.34 22.37
CA PRO A 114 18.72 5.75 22.62
C PRO A 114 19.79 6.54 21.88
N ALA A 115 19.34 7.50 21.05
CA ALA A 115 20.22 8.37 20.30
C ALA A 115 21.26 8.94 21.27
N ALA A 116 22.50 8.46 21.17
CA ALA A 116 23.63 9.19 21.69
C ALA A 116 23.52 10.57 21.06
N GLN A 117 23.36 11.59 21.91
CA GLN A 117 23.35 12.98 21.49
C GLN A 117 24.59 13.17 20.62
N ALA A 118 24.37 13.24 19.30
CA ALA A 118 25.41 13.67 18.40
C ALA A 118 25.69 15.10 18.82
N ASP A 119 26.87 15.31 19.41
CA ASP A 119 27.43 16.64 19.54
C ASP A 119 27.24 17.32 18.19
N ALA A 120 26.59 18.49 18.25
CA ALA A 120 26.43 19.35 17.10
C ALA A 120 27.81 19.91 16.73
N ASP A 121 28.64 19.08 16.13
CA ASP A 121 29.73 19.55 15.30
C ASP A 121 29.09 20.36 14.17
N GLU A 122 29.58 21.58 14.04
CA GLU A 122 29.20 22.56 13.03
C GLU A 122 29.39 21.93 11.64
N VAL A 123 28.34 21.28 11.14
CA VAL A 123 28.32 20.65 9.82
C VAL A 123 28.54 21.76 8.81
N ASP A 124 29.70 21.77 8.16
CA ASP A 124 29.98 22.69 7.07
C ASP A 124 28.91 22.52 5.98
N GLU A 125 28.00 23.49 5.91
CA GLU A 125 26.83 23.49 5.03
C GLU A 125 27.22 23.25 3.57
N HIS A 126 28.43 23.66 3.16
CA HIS A 126 28.91 23.47 1.79
C HIS A 126 29.34 22.02 1.52
N LEU A 127 29.93 21.36 2.51
CA LEU A 127 30.26 19.93 2.43
C LEU A 127 28.99 19.08 2.43
N TRP A 128 28.02 19.44 3.26
CA TRP A 128 26.70 18.80 3.29
C TRP A 128 25.98 18.95 1.95
N LEU A 129 25.85 20.17 1.42
CA LEU A 129 25.23 20.43 0.11
C LEU A 129 25.91 19.65 -1.00
N ARG A 130 27.25 19.64 -1.04
CA ARG A 130 27.99 18.91 -2.08
C ARG A 130 27.81 17.40 -1.98
N HIS A 131 27.73 16.86 -0.77
CA HIS A 131 27.42 15.46 -0.55
C HIS A 131 26.01 15.12 -1.03
N THR A 132 25.01 15.94 -0.66
CA THR A 132 23.62 15.76 -1.08
C THR A 132 23.47 15.82 -2.60
N TRP A 133 24.08 16.80 -3.28
CA TRP A 133 24.04 16.91 -4.73
C TRP A 133 24.68 15.71 -5.44
N ARG A 134 25.80 15.21 -4.91
CA ARG A 134 26.45 14.02 -5.45
C ARG A 134 25.57 12.78 -5.29
N THR A 135 24.96 12.60 -4.12
CA THR A 135 24.03 11.49 -3.87
C THR A 135 22.81 11.57 -4.78
N LEU A 136 22.24 12.76 -5.01
CA LEU A 136 21.14 12.94 -5.97
C LEU A 136 21.55 12.55 -7.39
N HIS A 137 22.73 12.95 -7.86
CA HIS A 137 23.23 12.55 -9.18
C HIS A 137 23.55 11.05 -9.29
N GLU A 138 24.05 10.42 -8.22
CA GLU A 138 24.25 8.97 -8.18
C GLU A 138 22.89 8.24 -8.30
N ILE A 139 21.86 8.73 -7.60
CA ILE A 139 20.48 8.21 -7.69
C ILE A 139 19.91 8.41 -9.10
N ASP A 140 20.06 9.59 -9.70
CA ASP A 140 19.57 9.86 -11.07
C ASP A 140 20.25 8.94 -12.10
N ALA A 141 21.57 8.74 -12.00
CA ALA A 141 22.30 7.84 -12.88
C ALA A 141 21.93 6.36 -12.69
N ASP A 142 21.59 5.95 -11.47
CA ASP A 142 21.06 4.62 -11.18
C ASP A 142 19.65 4.44 -11.73
N LEU A 143 18.78 5.45 -11.60
CA LEU A 143 17.44 5.44 -12.18
C LEU A 143 17.48 5.40 -13.71
N GLU A 144 18.35 6.18 -14.35
CA GLU A 144 18.54 6.14 -15.80
C GLU A 144 19.05 4.76 -16.26
N ARG A 145 20.02 4.18 -15.54
CA ARG A 145 20.51 2.82 -15.84
C ARG A 145 19.42 1.78 -15.69
N LEU A 146 18.62 1.82 -14.63
CA LEU A 146 17.53 0.87 -14.42
C LEU A 146 16.46 1.01 -15.52
N THR A 147 16.16 2.24 -15.93
CA THR A 147 15.19 2.53 -16.99
C THR A 147 15.67 2.07 -18.37
N HIS A 148 16.97 2.21 -18.66
CA HIS A 148 17.55 1.84 -19.97
C HIS A 148 18.03 0.38 -20.05
N ALA A 149 18.33 -0.27 -18.92
CA ALA A 149 18.83 -1.64 -18.90
C ALA A 149 17.73 -2.71 -18.93
N GLN A 150 16.47 -2.37 -18.64
CA GLN A 150 15.37 -3.31 -18.77
C GLN A 150 14.84 -3.30 -20.21
N PRO A 151 14.98 -4.40 -20.98
CA PRO A 151 14.20 -4.55 -22.20
C PRO A 151 12.70 -4.47 -21.83
N PRO A 152 11.85 -3.95 -22.71
CA PRO A 152 10.41 -3.92 -22.46
C PRO A 152 9.95 -5.34 -22.16
N GLN A 153 9.55 -5.58 -20.91
CA GLN A 153 9.08 -6.89 -20.51
C GLN A 153 7.83 -7.22 -21.32
N ALA A 154 7.86 -8.39 -21.97
CA ALA A 154 6.73 -8.87 -22.74
C ALA A 154 5.49 -8.91 -21.84
N GLU A 155 4.39 -8.38 -22.37
CA GLU A 155 3.10 -8.44 -21.71
C GLU A 155 2.52 -9.83 -21.91
N GLU A 156 2.27 -10.51 -20.80
CA GLU A 156 1.60 -11.80 -20.76
C GLU A 156 0.11 -11.58 -20.49
N THR A 157 -0.74 -12.46 -21.01
CA THR A 157 -2.17 -12.42 -20.72
C THR A 157 -2.64 -13.74 -20.14
N ILE A 158 -3.49 -13.65 -19.11
CA ILE A 158 -4.12 -14.80 -18.44
C ILE A 158 -5.63 -14.60 -18.55
N SER A 159 -6.33 -15.56 -19.15
CA SER A 159 -7.79 -15.47 -19.34
C SER A 159 -8.53 -16.39 -18.39
N SER A 160 -9.71 -15.95 -17.96
CA SER A 160 -10.62 -16.77 -17.17
C SER A 160 -11.11 -17.98 -17.98
N PRO A 161 -11.60 -19.05 -17.33
CA PRO A 161 -12.02 -20.28 -18.02
C PRO A 161 -13.08 -20.05 -19.10
N GLN A 162 -14.01 -19.11 -18.90
CA GLN A 162 -15.05 -18.80 -19.89
C GLN A 162 -14.65 -17.66 -20.84
N GLY A 163 -13.45 -17.11 -20.68
CA GLY A 163 -12.89 -16.00 -21.47
C GLY A 163 -13.61 -14.67 -21.25
N SER A 164 -14.31 -14.51 -20.12
CA SER A 164 -15.04 -13.28 -19.81
C SER A 164 -14.12 -12.19 -19.26
N LEU A 165 -13.02 -12.58 -18.62
CA LEU A 165 -12.01 -11.70 -18.06
C LEU A 165 -10.62 -12.09 -18.58
N THR A 166 -9.78 -11.10 -18.80
CA THR A 166 -8.38 -11.26 -19.17
C THR A 166 -7.53 -10.33 -18.33
N LEU A 167 -6.56 -10.89 -17.60
CA LEU A 167 -5.50 -10.17 -16.92
C LEU A 167 -4.38 -9.88 -17.88
N HIS A 168 -3.84 -8.67 -17.79
CA HIS A 168 -2.61 -8.27 -18.44
C HIS A 168 -1.53 -8.21 -17.37
N VAL A 169 -0.41 -8.87 -17.62
CA VAL A 169 0.68 -9.04 -16.66
C VAL A 169 1.97 -8.55 -17.29
N ARG A 170 2.71 -7.71 -16.56
CA ARG A 170 4.04 -7.24 -16.95
C ARG A 170 4.95 -7.27 -15.74
N GLY A 171 6.10 -7.92 -15.88
CA GLY A 171 7.07 -8.02 -14.78
C GLY A 171 6.54 -8.71 -13.53
N GLY A 172 5.64 -9.68 -13.68
CA GLY A 172 5.00 -10.38 -12.56
C GLY A 172 3.97 -9.54 -11.79
N SER A 173 3.55 -8.39 -12.32
CA SER A 173 2.50 -7.55 -11.76
C SER A 173 1.33 -7.43 -12.73
N VAL A 174 0.11 -7.47 -12.19
CA VAL A 174 -1.10 -7.21 -12.97
C VAL A 174 -1.14 -5.72 -13.34
N THR A 175 -1.18 -5.40 -14.63
CA THR A 175 -1.22 -4.03 -15.16
C THR A 175 -2.63 -3.59 -15.53
N ALA A 176 -3.49 -4.53 -15.90
CA ALA A 176 -4.89 -4.28 -16.21
C ALA A 176 -5.73 -5.56 -16.12
N ILE A 177 -7.04 -5.38 -15.99
CA ILE A 177 -8.04 -6.43 -16.24
C ILE A 177 -9.02 -5.90 -17.29
N THR A 178 -9.19 -6.65 -18.37
CA THR A 178 -10.16 -6.38 -19.42
C THR A 178 -11.25 -7.44 -19.41
N GLY A 179 -12.44 -7.10 -19.91
CA GLY A 179 -13.54 -8.04 -20.01
C GLY A 179 -14.22 -8.03 -21.38
N ASP A 180 -14.68 -9.21 -21.81
CA ASP A 180 -15.52 -9.36 -22.99
C ASP A 180 -16.95 -8.96 -22.63
N VAL A 181 -17.39 -7.79 -23.11
CA VAL A 181 -18.70 -7.20 -22.82
C VAL A 181 -19.86 -8.15 -23.16
N ALA A 182 -19.76 -8.89 -24.27
CA ALA A 182 -20.82 -9.79 -24.72
C ALA A 182 -20.94 -11.03 -23.82
N ARG A 183 -19.83 -11.46 -23.22
CA ARG A 183 -19.80 -12.54 -22.22
C ARG A 183 -20.25 -12.05 -20.86
N LEU A 184 -19.71 -10.92 -20.40
CA LEU A 184 -20.09 -10.27 -19.14
C LEU A 184 -21.58 -9.96 -19.06
N ALA A 185 -22.21 -9.59 -20.18
CA ALA A 185 -23.65 -9.36 -20.28
C ALA A 185 -24.48 -10.58 -19.79
N ARG A 186 -23.95 -11.80 -19.96
CA ARG A 186 -24.65 -13.05 -19.65
C ARG A 186 -24.41 -13.56 -18.22
N LEU A 187 -23.45 -13.00 -17.49
CA LEU A 187 -23.03 -13.50 -16.18
C LEU A 187 -23.84 -12.89 -15.04
N ASP A 188 -24.43 -13.68 -14.15
CA ASP A 188 -24.89 -13.14 -12.87
C ASP A 188 -23.70 -12.77 -11.95
N ALA A 189 -24.00 -12.17 -10.80
CA ALA A 189 -22.96 -11.75 -9.84
C ALA A 189 -22.13 -12.93 -9.30
N SER A 190 -22.73 -14.11 -9.15
CA SER A 190 -22.04 -15.31 -8.69
C SER A 190 -21.11 -15.83 -9.77
N GLN A 191 -21.56 -15.87 -11.02
CA GLN A 191 -20.75 -16.29 -12.16
C GLN A 191 -19.58 -15.34 -12.41
N LEU A 192 -19.81 -14.03 -12.33
CA LEU A 192 -18.73 -13.05 -12.42
C LEU A 192 -17.72 -13.20 -11.27
N ARG A 193 -18.20 -13.52 -10.06
CA ARG A 193 -17.34 -13.82 -8.91
C ARG A 193 -16.46 -15.03 -9.18
N TYR A 194 -17.01 -16.11 -9.72
CA TYR A 194 -16.23 -17.31 -10.07
C TYR A 194 -15.16 -16.99 -11.12
N GLU A 195 -15.53 -16.31 -12.20
CA GLU A 195 -14.58 -15.89 -13.23
C GLU A 195 -13.46 -15.01 -12.68
N ALA A 196 -13.79 -14.09 -11.76
CA ALA A 196 -12.83 -13.22 -11.10
C ALA A 196 -11.86 -14.00 -10.19
N ILE A 197 -12.37 -14.91 -9.37
CA ILE A 197 -11.54 -15.75 -8.49
C ILE A 197 -10.62 -16.64 -9.34
N ASP A 198 -11.15 -17.28 -10.37
CA ASP A 198 -10.39 -18.23 -11.18
C ASP A 198 -9.24 -17.54 -11.91
N VAL A 199 -9.48 -16.37 -12.50
CA VAL A 199 -8.42 -15.67 -13.25
C VAL A 199 -7.35 -15.08 -12.33
N LEU A 200 -7.74 -14.59 -11.15
CA LEU A 200 -6.77 -14.09 -10.16
C LEU A 200 -5.95 -15.21 -9.53
N ARG A 201 -6.56 -16.37 -9.25
CA ARG A 201 -5.83 -17.55 -8.77
C ARG A 201 -4.93 -18.14 -9.84
N ALA A 202 -5.35 -18.14 -11.11
CA ALA A 202 -4.49 -18.55 -12.21
C ALA A 202 -3.25 -17.65 -12.29
N PHE A 203 -3.41 -16.35 -12.04
CA PHE A 203 -2.28 -15.43 -11.89
C PHE A 203 -1.38 -15.80 -10.71
N ASP A 204 -1.94 -16.03 -9.51
CA ASP A 204 -1.16 -16.41 -8.32
C ASP A 204 -0.35 -17.70 -8.54
N LEU A 205 -0.91 -18.67 -9.27
CA LEU A 205 -0.24 -19.93 -9.63
C LEU A 205 0.88 -19.75 -10.66
N ALA A 206 0.67 -18.87 -11.65
CA ALA A 206 1.68 -18.57 -12.68
C ALA A 206 2.81 -17.68 -12.15
N HIS A 207 2.52 -16.86 -11.13
CA HIS A 207 3.43 -15.87 -10.57
C HIS A 207 3.56 -16.04 -9.06
N PRO A 208 4.11 -17.16 -8.59
CA PRO A 208 4.31 -17.37 -7.16
C PRO A 208 5.21 -16.26 -6.63
N ARG A 209 4.68 -15.47 -5.69
CA ARG A 209 5.45 -14.44 -5.01
C ARG A 209 6.47 -15.15 -4.13
N ASN A 210 7.76 -14.96 -4.43
CA ASN A 210 8.88 -15.61 -3.75
C ASN A 210 8.68 -15.60 -2.21
N GLY A 211 8.41 -16.78 -1.66
CA GLY A 211 8.07 -17.01 -0.26
C GLY A 211 7.81 -18.49 0.07
N GLU A 212 7.39 -19.30 -0.92
CA GLU A 212 7.31 -20.75 -0.78
C GLU A 212 8.21 -21.44 -1.81
N ALA A 213 9.29 -22.07 -1.32
CA ALA A 213 9.82 -23.25 -1.96
C ALA A 213 8.85 -24.41 -1.62
N PRO A 214 8.41 -25.23 -2.59
CA PRO A 214 7.63 -26.42 -2.28
C PRO A 214 8.50 -27.39 -1.47
N ALA A 215 7.94 -27.86 -0.35
CA ALA A 215 8.50 -28.92 0.48
C ALA A 215 8.49 -30.28 -0.24
#